data_AF-A0A8X6F0M9-F1
#
_entry.id   AF-A0A8X6F0M9-F1
#
_cell.length_a   1.000
_cell.length_b   1.000
_cell.length_c   1.000
_cell.angle_alpha   90.00
_cell.angle_beta   90.00
_cell.angle_gamma   90.00
#
_symmetry.space_group_name_H-M   'P 1'
#
loop_
_entity.id
_entity.type
_entity.pdbx_description
1 polymer ?
#
loop_
_entity_poly.entity_id
_entity_poly.type
_entity_poly.pdbx_seq_one_letter_code
_entity_poly.pdbx_strand_id
1 'polypeptide(L)'
;MFNNSRDFDQDGRPDNVSFLIKRIKVHTLDALKDPVYRFPANYGVEKFLELFSEEDYDAFCLAYMFTYRDFEGGTLGLAWTGDLKNAGGVCEKNGHYRGSLKSLNTGYSNTSQLREICSTHCFSCHFGS
;
A
#
# COMPACT_ATOMS: atom_id res chain seq x y z
N MET A 1 -9.50 2.83 13.52
CA MET A 1 -9.81 4.07 12.78
C MET A 1 -9.09 5.22 13.47
N PHE A 2 -8.38 6.05 12.72
CA PHE A 2 -7.48 7.08 13.27
C PHE A 2 -8.26 8.06 14.16
N ASN A 3 -7.74 8.33 15.35
CA ASN A 3 -8.32 9.30 16.26
C ASN A 3 -7.82 10.69 15.85
N ASN A 4 -8.75 11.60 15.52
CA ASN A 4 -8.43 12.99 15.13
C ASN A 4 -7.74 13.81 16.24
N SER A 5 -7.68 13.29 17.47
CA SER A 5 -6.94 13.90 18.58
C SER A 5 -5.46 13.49 18.64
N ARG A 6 -4.94 12.71 17.68
CA ARG A 6 -3.52 12.33 17.63
C ARG A 6 -2.68 13.52 17.15
N ASP A 7 -1.66 13.81 17.94
CA ASP A 7 -0.55 14.69 17.64
C ASP A 7 0.64 13.79 17.24
N PHE A 8 0.95 13.75 15.94
CA PHE A 8 1.97 12.89 15.34
C PHE A 8 3.37 13.51 15.40
N ASP A 9 3.48 14.84 15.32
CA ASP A 9 4.77 15.55 15.36
C ASP A 9 5.16 16.08 16.75
N GLN A 10 4.30 15.86 17.75
CA GLN A 10 4.46 16.24 19.15
C GLN A 10 4.55 17.75 19.37
N ASP A 11 3.90 18.56 18.53
CA ASP A 11 3.86 20.01 18.66
C ASP A 11 2.86 20.52 19.73
N GLY A 12 2.10 19.61 20.34
CA GLY A 12 1.09 19.88 21.35
C GLY A 12 -0.30 20.18 20.78
N ARG A 13 -0.52 20.02 19.47
CA ARG A 13 -1.79 20.22 18.78
C ARG A 13 -2.21 18.94 18.03
N PRO A 14 -3.51 18.64 17.95
CA PRO A 14 -3.98 17.55 17.10
C PRO A 14 -3.80 17.87 15.61
N ASP A 15 -3.26 16.92 14.85
CA ASP A 15 -2.98 17.11 13.41
C ASP A 15 -4.21 16.96 12.50
N ASN A 16 -5.31 16.42 13.01
CA ASN A 16 -6.54 16.17 12.24
C ASN A 16 -6.29 15.44 10.89
N VAL A 17 -5.38 14.47 10.88
CA VAL A 17 -5.04 13.70 9.67
C VAL A 17 -6.26 12.92 9.18
N SER A 18 -6.65 13.16 7.93
CA SER A 18 -7.76 12.48 7.25
C SER A 18 -7.32 11.95 5.89
N PHE A 19 -8.02 10.93 5.40
CA PHE A 19 -7.76 10.32 4.11
C PHE A 19 -8.88 10.63 3.14
N LEU A 20 -8.52 10.97 1.90
CA LEU A 20 -9.45 11.16 0.79
C LEU A 20 -9.10 10.21 -0.35
N ILE A 21 -10.09 9.48 -0.84
CA ILE A 21 -9.93 8.62 -2.01
C ILE A 21 -9.98 9.49 -3.26
N LYS A 22 -8.84 9.62 -3.95
CA LYS A 22 -8.73 10.39 -5.21
C LYS A 22 -9.10 9.57 -6.45
N ARG A 23 -8.82 8.26 -6.45
CA ARG A 23 -9.09 7.37 -7.59
C ARG A 23 -9.33 5.94 -7.11
N ILE A 24 -10.30 5.26 -7.71
CA ILE A 24 -10.54 3.82 -7.55
C ILE A 24 -10.36 3.16 -8.92
N LYS A 25 -9.58 2.08 -8.98
CA LYS A 25 -9.44 1.23 -10.18
C LYS A 25 -9.87 -0.18 -9.80
N VAL A 26 -10.87 -0.72 -10.50
CA VAL A 26 -11.42 -2.06 -10.26
C VAL A 26 -11.06 -2.95 -11.43
N HIS A 27 -10.43 -4.09 -11.15
CA HIS A 27 -10.13 -5.13 -12.14
C HIS A 27 -11.17 -6.24 -12.03
N THR A 28 -11.87 -6.54 -13.13
CA THR A 28 -12.80 -7.66 -13.24
C THR A 28 -12.14 -8.84 -13.94
N LEU A 29 -12.88 -9.94 -14.12
CA LEU A 29 -12.40 -11.11 -14.87
C LEU A 29 -11.97 -10.78 -16.31
N ASP A 30 -12.52 -9.72 -16.92
CA ASP A 30 -12.11 -9.30 -18.26
C ASP A 30 -10.68 -8.76 -18.32
N ALA A 31 -10.12 -8.30 -17.19
CA ALA A 31 -8.72 -7.90 -17.12
C ALA A 31 -7.76 -9.06 -17.45
N LEU A 32 -8.19 -10.32 -17.29
CA LEU A 32 -7.39 -11.49 -17.67
C LEU A 32 -7.15 -11.61 -19.18
N LYS A 33 -7.96 -10.92 -20.00
CA LYS A 33 -7.79 -10.86 -21.46
C LYS A 33 -6.83 -9.74 -21.87
N ASP A 34 -6.54 -8.80 -20.97
CA ASP A 34 -5.68 -7.66 -21.23
C ASP A 34 -4.21 -8.08 -21.03
N PRO A 35 -3.36 -8.03 -22.08
CA PRO A 35 -1.94 -8.35 -21.95
C PRO A 35 -1.19 -7.40 -21.00
N VAL A 36 -1.75 -6.22 -20.68
CA VAL A 36 -1.18 -5.25 -19.74
C VAL A 36 -1.49 -5.61 -18.29
N TYR A 37 -2.44 -6.51 -18.02
CA TYR A 37 -2.75 -6.91 -16.66
C TYR A 37 -1.62 -7.74 -16.03
N ARG A 38 -1.00 -7.18 -14.99
CA ARG A 38 0.21 -7.74 -14.36
C ARG A 38 -0.03 -8.69 -13.19
N PHE A 39 -1.29 -8.95 -12.83
CA PHE A 39 -1.62 -9.80 -11.68
C PHE A 39 -2.34 -11.13 -12.03
N PRO A 40 -2.13 -11.82 -13.16
CA PRO A 40 -2.85 -13.05 -13.46
C PRO A 40 -2.32 -14.28 -12.69
N ALA A 41 -1.04 -14.29 -12.30
CA ALA A 41 -0.40 -15.43 -11.67
C ALA A 41 -0.51 -15.43 -10.13
N ASN A 42 -0.10 -16.53 -9.50
CA ASN A 42 0.08 -16.64 -8.06
C ASN A 42 1.48 -16.19 -7.68
N TYR A 43 1.60 -14.94 -7.21
CA TYR A 43 2.86 -14.36 -6.75
C TYR A 43 3.04 -14.57 -5.25
N GLY A 44 4.30 -14.72 -4.81
CA GLY A 44 4.64 -14.63 -3.40
C GLY A 44 4.36 -13.24 -2.83
N VAL A 45 4.25 -13.15 -1.50
CA VAL A 45 3.90 -11.95 -0.73
C VAL A 45 4.72 -10.73 -1.17
N GLU A 46 6.05 -10.84 -1.13
CA GLU A 46 6.96 -9.74 -1.49
C GLU A 46 6.85 -9.37 -2.97
N LYS A 47 6.86 -10.38 -3.86
CA LYS A 47 6.83 -10.14 -5.31
C LYS A 47 5.53 -9.45 -5.74
N PHE A 48 4.42 -9.76 -5.07
CA PHE A 48 3.13 -9.12 -5.34
C PHE A 48 3.16 -7.62 -5.01
N LEU A 49 3.73 -7.25 -3.85
CA LEU A 49 3.92 -5.84 -3.50
C LEU A 49 4.90 -5.16 -4.46
N GLU A 50 6.02 -5.81 -4.80
CA GLU A 50 6.99 -5.24 -5.74
C GLU A 50 6.38 -4.93 -7.10
N LEU A 51 5.60 -5.87 -7.67
CA LEU A 51 4.90 -5.67 -8.95
C LEU A 51 3.93 -4.49 -8.89
N PHE A 52 3.21 -4.33 -7.78
CA PHE A 52 2.33 -3.19 -7.58
C PHE A 52 3.11 -1.88 -7.47
N SER A 53 4.30 -1.92 -6.85
CA SER A 53 5.18 -0.77 -6.65
C SER A 53 5.85 -0.28 -7.94
N GLU A 54 5.93 -1.09 -8.98
CA GLU A 54 6.56 -0.72 -10.27
C GLU A 54 5.72 0.28 -11.10
N GLU A 55 4.49 0.59 -10.69
CA GLU A 55 3.68 1.66 -11.28
C GLU A 55 4.06 3.03 -10.69
N ASP A 56 3.73 4.10 -11.42
CA ASP A 56 3.91 5.48 -10.96
C ASP A 56 2.68 5.96 -10.16
N TYR A 57 2.91 6.26 -8.88
CA TYR A 57 1.91 6.82 -7.97
C TYR A 57 2.26 8.21 -7.44
N ASP A 58 3.13 8.98 -8.12
CA ASP A 58 3.56 10.31 -7.68
C ASP A 58 2.42 11.32 -7.49
N ALA A 59 1.30 11.09 -8.18
CA ALA A 59 0.08 11.90 -8.10
C ALA A 59 -0.76 11.65 -6.83
N PHE A 60 -0.38 10.69 -5.99
CA PHE A 60 -1.08 10.26 -4.77
C PHE A 60 -0.09 10.21 -3.60
N CYS A 61 -0.56 10.49 -2.38
CA CYS A 61 0.27 10.26 -1.19
C CYS A 61 0.34 8.77 -0.81
N LEU A 62 -0.67 7.99 -1.19
CA LEU A 62 -0.68 6.57 -0.89
C LEU A 62 -1.49 5.82 -1.94
N ALA A 63 -0.96 4.70 -2.39
CA ALA A 63 -1.63 3.77 -3.29
C ALA A 63 -1.80 2.42 -2.59
N TYR A 64 -3.03 1.92 -2.58
CA TYR A 64 -3.36 0.71 -1.82
C TYR A 64 -4.18 -0.25 -2.67
N MET A 65 -3.80 -1.53 -2.65
CA MET A 65 -4.50 -2.57 -3.39
C MET A 65 -5.24 -3.51 -2.45
N PHE A 66 -6.51 -3.76 -2.76
CA PHE A 66 -7.29 -4.82 -2.12
C PHE A 66 -7.29 -6.04 -3.03
N THR A 67 -6.99 -7.20 -2.45
CA THR A 67 -6.95 -8.48 -3.16
C THR A 67 -7.66 -9.56 -2.35
N TYR A 68 -8.09 -10.63 -3.02
CA TYR A 68 -8.64 -11.83 -2.39
C TYR A 68 -7.79 -13.00 -2.87
N ARG A 69 -6.66 -13.23 -2.20
CA ARG A 69 -5.72 -14.30 -2.55
C ARG A 69 -5.39 -15.10 -1.32
N ASP A 70 -4.88 -16.31 -1.49
CA ASP A 70 -4.30 -17.05 -0.39
C ASP A 70 -2.77 -16.93 -0.52
N PHE A 71 -2.16 -16.22 0.42
CA PHE A 71 -0.71 -16.07 0.46
C PHE A 71 -0.14 -17.10 1.43
N GLU A 72 1.01 -17.66 1.08
CA GLU A 72 1.72 -18.62 1.92
C GLU A 72 1.98 -18.03 3.31
N GLY A 73 1.85 -18.85 4.36
CA GLY A 73 2.02 -18.42 5.74
C GLY A 73 0.84 -17.60 6.31
N GLY A 74 -0.27 -17.47 5.57
CA GLY A 74 -1.47 -16.77 6.04
C GLY A 74 -1.31 -15.25 6.07
N THR A 75 -0.40 -14.68 5.28
CA THR A 75 -0.15 -13.24 5.24
C THR A 75 -1.38 -12.46 4.77
N LEU A 76 -1.80 -11.50 5.59
CA LEU A 76 -2.99 -10.69 5.34
C LEU A 76 -2.70 -9.36 4.61
N GLY A 77 -1.44 -8.97 4.47
CA GLY A 77 -1.05 -7.74 3.81
C GLY A 77 0.43 -7.45 3.95
N LEU A 78 0.93 -6.53 3.12
CA LEU A 78 2.29 -6.03 3.17
C LEU A 78 2.31 -4.56 2.73
N ALA A 79 3.19 -3.76 3.32
CA ALA A 79 3.35 -2.35 3.05
C ALA A 79 4.82 -1.95 3.17
N TRP A 80 5.25 -0.96 2.39
CA TRP A 80 6.53 -0.30 2.62
C TRP A 80 6.44 0.62 3.84
N THR A 81 7.30 0.37 4.82
CA THR A 81 7.35 1.16 6.04
C THR A 81 8.01 2.52 5.79
N GLY A 82 7.39 3.58 6.31
CA GLY A 82 7.99 4.92 6.29
C GLY A 82 9.08 5.07 7.33
N ASP A 83 10.19 5.72 6.96
CA ASP A 83 11.31 6.03 7.86
C ASP A 83 11.91 7.39 7.45
N LEU A 84 12.45 8.14 8.41
CA LEU A 84 13.18 9.38 8.16
C LEU A 84 14.52 9.15 7.43
N LYS A 85 15.06 7.93 7.50
CA LYS A 85 16.36 7.56 6.93
C LYS A 85 16.26 6.70 5.67
N ASN A 86 15.16 5.97 5.52
CA ASN A 86 14.96 5.01 4.43
C ASN A 86 13.75 5.41 3.60
N ALA A 87 13.81 5.17 2.30
CA ALA A 87 12.68 5.47 1.42
C ALA A 87 11.49 4.53 1.69
N GLY A 88 10.29 5.10 1.71
CA GLY A 88 9.06 4.35 1.95
C GLY A 88 8.00 5.16 2.68
N GLY A 89 6.77 4.66 2.65
CA GLY A 89 5.67 5.25 3.40
C GLY A 89 4.95 6.36 2.66
N VAL A 90 4.21 7.18 3.41
CA VAL A 90 3.31 8.19 2.82
C VAL A 90 4.06 9.26 2.04
N CYS A 91 3.50 9.61 0.88
CA CYS A 91 3.97 10.64 -0.05
C CYS A 91 5.40 10.42 -0.61
N GLU A 92 5.95 9.21 -0.46
CA GLU A 92 7.20 8.80 -1.11
C GLU A 92 7.09 8.90 -2.63
N LYS A 93 8.15 9.40 -3.28
CA LYS A 93 8.18 9.59 -4.73
C LYS A 93 8.77 8.39 -5.45
N ASN A 94 8.37 8.22 -6.70
CA ASN A 94 8.90 7.20 -7.57
C ASN A 94 10.41 7.40 -7.73
N GLY A 95 11.18 6.36 -7.37
CA GLY A 95 12.62 6.42 -7.29
C GLY A 95 13.26 5.15 -7.82
N HIS A 96 14.57 5.20 -8.03
CA HIS A 96 15.31 4.04 -8.53
C HIS A 96 15.77 3.15 -7.36
N TYR A 97 15.14 1.99 -7.23
CA TYR A 97 15.37 1.05 -6.12
C TYR A 97 15.70 -0.34 -6.68
N ARG A 98 16.85 -0.90 -6.29
CA ARG A 98 17.30 -2.25 -6.71
C ARG A 98 17.25 -2.48 -8.24
N GLY A 99 17.58 -1.45 -9.03
CA GLY A 99 17.68 -1.55 -10.49
C GLY A 99 16.37 -1.31 -11.25
N SER A 100 15.26 -0.98 -10.58
CA SER A 100 14.01 -0.58 -11.24
C SER A 100 13.39 0.66 -10.59
N LEU A 101 12.53 1.35 -11.35
CA LEU A 101 11.71 2.43 -10.81
C LEU A 101 10.59 1.83 -9.96
N LYS A 102 10.45 2.31 -8.73
CA LYS A 102 9.39 1.89 -7.81
C LYS A 102 8.86 3.07 -7.01
N SER A 103 7.54 3.05 -6.78
CA SER A 103 6.83 3.90 -5.85
C SER A 103 6.66 3.16 -4.52
N LEU A 104 7.37 3.59 -3.48
CA LEU A 104 7.32 2.94 -2.15
C LEU A 104 6.23 3.53 -1.23
N ASN A 105 5.31 4.31 -1.78
CA ASN A 105 4.05 4.73 -1.16
C ASN A 105 2.93 3.71 -1.41
N THR A 106 3.27 2.43 -1.44
CA THR A 106 2.40 1.35 -1.88
C THR A 106 2.24 0.24 -0.84
N GLY A 107 1.04 -0.30 -0.75
CA GLY A 107 0.74 -1.45 0.10
C GLY A 107 -0.44 -2.25 -0.43
N TYR A 108 -0.66 -3.44 0.13
CA TYR A 108 -1.85 -4.22 -0.17
C TYR A 108 -2.43 -4.86 1.09
N SER A 109 -3.75 -5.04 1.06
CA SER A 109 -4.50 -5.88 2.01
C SER A 109 -5.19 -7.01 1.30
N ASN A 110 -5.13 -8.16 1.93
CA ASN A 110 -5.86 -9.35 1.55
C ASN A 110 -7.16 -9.43 2.35
N THR A 111 -8.28 -9.51 1.64
CA THR A 111 -9.61 -9.56 2.25
C THR A 111 -10.15 -10.98 2.41
N SER A 112 -9.36 -12.00 2.07
CA SER A 112 -9.76 -13.41 2.16
C SER A 112 -10.21 -13.85 3.56
N GLN A 113 -9.75 -13.18 4.61
CA GLN A 113 -10.10 -13.51 6.00
C GLN A 113 -10.99 -12.47 6.71
N LEU A 114 -11.61 -11.51 5.98
CA LEU A 114 -12.53 -10.51 6.56
C LEU A 114 -12.00 -9.80 7.84
N ARG A 115 -10.71 -9.43 7.85
CA ARG A 115 -10.12 -8.68 8.98
C ARG A 115 -9.79 -7.24 8.59
N GLU A 116 -10.65 -6.30 8.96
CA GLU A 116 -10.37 -4.84 8.87
C GLU A 116 -9.08 -4.43 9.60
N ILE A 117 -8.65 -5.27 10.56
CA ILE A 117 -7.44 -5.08 11.37
C ILE A 117 -6.19 -4.99 10.48
N CYS A 118 -6.05 -5.86 9.47
CA CYS A 118 -4.84 -5.86 8.65
C CYS A 118 -4.73 -4.61 7.81
N SER A 119 -5.86 -4.09 7.31
CA SER A 119 -5.87 -2.84 6.58
C SER A 119 -5.35 -1.71 7.47
N THR A 120 -5.90 -1.54 8.67
CA THR A 120 -5.44 -0.48 9.59
C THR A 120 -3.97 -0.63 9.98
N HIS A 121 -3.50 -1.86 10.23
CA HIS A 121 -2.09 -2.12 10.59
C HIS A 121 -1.13 -1.84 9.44
N CYS A 122 -1.41 -2.31 8.22
CA CYS A 122 -0.57 -2.03 7.07
C CYS A 122 -0.59 -0.54 6.69
N PHE A 123 -1.74 0.13 6.86
CA PHE A 123 -1.81 1.58 6.71
C PHE A 123 -0.90 2.30 7.71
N SER A 124 -0.80 1.83 8.96
CA SER A 124 0.04 2.47 9.97
C SER A 124 1.54 2.30 9.69
N CYS A 125 1.97 1.19 9.08
CA CYS A 125 3.36 1.01 8.65
C CYS A 125 3.85 2.14 7.73
N HIS A 126 2.98 2.70 6.88
CA HIS A 126 3.36 3.84 6.02
C HIS A 126 3.70 5.12 6.79
N PHE A 127 3.32 5.21 8.06
CA PHE A 127 3.66 6.29 8.98
C PHE A 127 4.83 5.93 9.91
N GLY A 128 5.46 4.77 9.73
CA GLY A 128 6.63 4.33 10.51
C GLY A 128 6.32 3.67 11.86
N SER A 129 5.08 3.21 12.07
CA SER A 129 4.64 2.50 13.30
C SER A 129 4.78 0.98 13.23
#